data_AF-A0AAN5CRN0-F1
#
_entry.id   AF-A0AAN5CRN0-F1
#
_cell.length_a   1.000
_cell.length_b   1.000
_cell.length_c   1.000
_cell.angle_alpha   90.00
_cell.angle_beta   90.00
_cell.angle_gamma   90.00
#
_symmetry.space_group_name_H-M   'P 1'
#
loop_
_entity.id
_entity.type
_entity.pdbx_description
1 polymer ?
#
loop_
_entity_poly.entity_id
_entity_poly.type
_entity_poly.pdbx_seq_one_letter_code
_entity_poly.pdbx_strand_id
1 'polypeptide(L)'
;MNNDTDFDEKPSVFIFVFDSVANSQSLRSLPKTISLIEREFDAVNLRHVNKVGENSKLTDDLDRGIFGLENVQADWNKTYACGHHLDDEPFILKEFTKKGYKSLMAEDWACGAFNWPSCFGFKKAPVTHYMR
;
A
#
# COMPACT_ATOMS: atom_id res chain seq x y z
N MET A 1 38.25 20.34 9.63
CA MET A 1 37.01 21.06 9.29
C MET A 1 36.15 20.05 8.55
N ASN A 2 35.16 19.47 9.24
CA ASN A 2 34.26 18.47 8.64
C ASN A 2 33.30 19.21 7.71
N ASN A 3 33.47 19.05 6.41
CA ASN A 3 32.43 19.32 5.44
C ASN A 3 31.60 18.05 5.30
N ASP A 4 30.72 17.81 6.27
CA ASP A 4 29.55 16.98 6.03
C ASP A 4 28.58 17.86 5.24
N THR A 5 28.62 17.75 3.91
CA THR A 5 27.53 18.22 3.07
C THR A 5 26.32 17.35 3.40
N ASP A 6 25.55 17.78 4.39
CA ASP A 6 24.26 17.22 4.76
C ASP A 6 23.30 17.45 3.59
N PHE A 7 23.30 16.50 2.65
CA PHE A 7 22.26 16.45 1.64
C PHE A 7 20.96 16.08 2.37
N ASP A 8 20.04 17.04 2.49
CA ASP A 8 18.60 16.78 2.69
C ASP A 8 18.02 16.10 1.42
N GLU A 9 18.67 15.03 0.96
CA GLU A 9 18.20 14.23 -0.17
C GLU A 9 17.18 13.23 0.34
N LYS A 10 15.97 13.76 0.56
CA LYS A 10 14.75 12.97 0.66
C LYS A 10 14.68 12.01 -0.53
N PRO A 11 14.81 10.69 -0.34
CA PRO A 11 14.83 9.75 -1.46
C PRO A 11 13.47 9.71 -2.14
N SER A 12 13.45 9.62 -3.47
CA SER A 12 12.22 9.36 -4.21
C SER A 12 11.64 8.00 -3.81
N VAL A 13 10.37 7.98 -3.42
CA VAL A 13 9.68 6.76 -2.99
C VAL A 13 8.67 6.35 -4.04
N PHE A 14 8.79 5.10 -4.52
CA PHE A 14 7.86 4.50 -5.48
C PHE A 14 7.13 3.34 -4.81
N ILE A 15 5.81 3.35 -4.85
CA ILE A 15 4.95 2.29 -4.31
C ILE A 15 4.15 1.72 -5.48
N PHE A 16 4.36 0.44 -5.77
CA PHE A 16 3.62 -0.29 -6.79
C PHE A 16 2.68 -1.30 -6.12
N VAL A 17 1.41 -1.25 -6.50
CA VAL A 17 0.37 -2.17 -5.99
C VAL A 17 -0.25 -2.88 -7.19
N PHE A 18 -0.39 -4.20 -7.09
CA PHE A 18 -0.96 -5.04 -8.14
C PHE A 18 -2.20 -5.76 -7.60
N ASP A 19 -3.35 -5.53 -8.22
CA ASP A 19 -4.60 -6.23 -7.91
C ASP A 19 -4.95 -7.22 -9.05
N SER A 20 -5.09 -8.53 -8.86
CA SER A 20 -4.74 -9.35 -7.69
C SER A 20 -3.62 -10.32 -8.09
N VAL A 21 -2.57 -10.43 -7.27
CA VAL A 21 -1.44 -11.35 -7.52
C VAL A 21 -1.10 -12.17 -6.26
N ALA A 22 -0.72 -13.44 -6.47
CA ALA A 22 -0.16 -14.28 -5.43
C ALA A 22 1.37 -14.39 -5.60
N ASN A 23 2.13 -14.50 -4.50
CA ASN A 23 3.60 -14.59 -4.54
C ASN A 23 4.10 -15.67 -5.52
N SER A 24 3.50 -16.87 -5.47
CA SER A 24 3.88 -17.97 -6.37
C SER A 24 3.59 -17.69 -7.85
N GLN A 25 2.54 -16.92 -8.15
CA GLN A 25 2.26 -16.49 -9.52
C GLN A 25 3.20 -15.37 -9.96
N SER A 26 3.46 -14.37 -9.11
CA SER A 26 4.38 -13.28 -9.42
C SER A 26 5.78 -13.80 -9.74
N LEU A 27 6.29 -14.79 -8.98
CA LEU A 27 7.58 -15.43 -9.24
C LEU A 27 7.67 -16.09 -10.62
N ARG A 28 6.56 -16.59 -11.17
CA ARG A 28 6.53 -17.25 -12.49
C ARG A 28 6.21 -16.29 -13.62
N SER A 29 5.32 -15.33 -13.39
CA SER A 29 4.80 -14.43 -14.42
C SER A 29 5.64 -13.16 -14.58
N LEU A 30 6.34 -12.72 -13.52
CA LEU A 30 7.16 -11.50 -13.52
C LEU A 30 8.65 -11.76 -13.19
N PRO A 31 9.30 -12.82 -13.73
CA PRO A 31 10.65 -13.20 -13.31
C PRO A 31 11.69 -12.14 -13.67
N LYS A 32 11.50 -11.42 -14.79
CA LYS A 32 12.39 -10.32 -15.20
C LYS A 32 12.28 -9.12 -14.27
N THR A 33 11.05 -8.74 -13.90
CA THR A 33 10.82 -7.62 -12.97
C THR A 33 11.42 -7.92 -11.61
N ILE A 34 11.18 -9.13 -11.08
CA ILE A 34 11.72 -9.53 -9.78
C ILE A 34 13.25 -9.57 -9.81
N SER A 35 13.84 -10.15 -10.86
CA SER A 35 15.31 -10.17 -10.99
C SER A 35 15.92 -8.77 -11.15
N LEU A 36 15.22 -7.83 -11.78
CA LEU A 36 15.67 -6.44 -11.92
C LEU A 36 15.70 -5.76 -10.55
N ILE A 37 14.60 -5.81 -9.79
CA ILE A 37 14.52 -5.16 -8.49
C ILE A 37 15.46 -5.80 -7.46
N GLU A 38 15.62 -7.12 -7.47
CA GLU A 38 16.53 -7.81 -6.55
C GLU A 38 18.02 -7.52 -6.84
N ARG A 39 18.41 -7.33 -8.11
CA ARG A 39 19.82 -7.15 -8.49
C ARG A 39 20.26 -5.70 -8.61
N GLU A 40 19.41 -4.83 -9.16
CA GLU A 40 19.78 -3.44 -9.44
C GLU A 40 19.37 -2.48 -8.31
N PHE A 41 18.40 -2.88 -7.48
CA PHE A 41 17.85 -2.05 -6.40
C PHE A 41 17.98 -2.71 -5.02
N ASP A 42 18.75 -3.81 -4.92
CA ASP A 42 18.96 -4.59 -3.70
C ASP A 42 17.66 -4.92 -2.94
N ALA A 43 16.59 -5.18 -3.70
CA ALA A 43 15.27 -5.39 -3.11
C ALA A 43 15.21 -6.69 -2.30
N VAL A 44 14.57 -6.61 -1.12
CA VAL A 44 14.34 -7.76 -0.25
C VAL A 44 12.97 -8.36 -0.52
N ASN A 45 12.94 -9.64 -0.87
CA ASN A 45 11.70 -10.38 -1.09
C ASN A 45 11.16 -10.98 0.21
N LEU A 46 10.03 -10.45 0.69
CA LEU A 46 9.34 -10.93 1.88
C LEU A 46 8.38 -12.10 1.55
N ARG A 47 8.94 -13.29 1.33
CA ARG A 47 8.21 -14.46 0.79
C ARG A 47 7.03 -14.97 1.63
N HIS A 48 7.01 -14.65 2.92
CA HIS A 48 6.04 -15.18 3.90
C HIS A 48 5.11 -14.08 4.44
N VAL A 49 4.92 -13.00 3.69
CA VAL A 49 3.92 -11.97 4.00
C VAL A 49 2.58 -12.43 3.44
N ASN A 50 1.61 -12.54 4.34
CA ASN A 50 0.23 -12.83 3.98
C ASN A 50 -0.60 -11.56 4.14
N LYS A 51 -1.47 -11.32 3.16
CA LYS A 51 -2.50 -10.30 3.25
C LYS A 51 -3.70 -10.92 3.98
N VAL A 52 -4.18 -10.25 5.02
CA VAL A 52 -5.43 -10.61 5.72
C VAL A 52 -6.49 -9.60 5.32
N GLY A 53 -7.55 -10.07 4.67
CA GLY A 53 -8.63 -9.20 4.21
C GLY A 53 -9.14 -9.55 2.81
N GLU A 54 -10.38 -9.15 2.55
CA GLU A 54 -11.05 -9.31 1.26
C GLU A 54 -10.57 -8.27 0.22
N ASN A 55 -10.34 -8.71 -1.03
CA ASN A 55 -9.91 -7.87 -2.17
C ASN A 55 -8.65 -7.04 -1.85
N SER A 56 -8.69 -5.72 -2.04
CA SER A 56 -7.61 -4.80 -1.71
C SER A 56 -7.79 -4.13 -0.33
N LYS A 57 -8.68 -4.66 0.53
CA LYS A 57 -8.97 -4.15 1.89
C LYS A 57 -8.39 -5.05 2.98
N LEU A 58 -8.09 -4.47 4.15
CA LEU A 58 -7.51 -5.15 5.32
C LEU A 58 -8.47 -5.02 6.53
N THR A 59 -9.67 -5.56 6.41
CA THR A 59 -10.77 -5.35 7.38
C THR A 59 -11.13 -6.60 8.18
N ASP A 60 -10.40 -7.69 7.97
CA ASP A 60 -10.74 -9.00 8.52
C ASP A 60 -9.77 -9.34 9.67
N ASP A 61 -10.31 -9.93 10.73
CA ASP A 61 -9.53 -10.38 11.88
C ASP A 61 -8.54 -11.46 11.46
N LEU A 62 -7.35 -11.44 12.06
CA LEU A 62 -6.36 -12.49 11.86
C LEU A 62 -6.63 -13.63 12.85
N ASP A 63 -7.17 -14.73 12.32
CA ASP A 63 -7.33 -15.99 13.05
C ASP A 63 -5.97 -16.69 13.22
N ARG A 64 -5.59 -16.91 14.47
CA ARG A 64 -4.33 -17.57 14.87
C ARG A 64 -4.60 -18.80 15.73
N GLY A 65 -5.86 -19.24 15.82
CA GLY A 65 -6.29 -20.36 16.65
C GLY A 65 -5.60 -21.67 16.29
N ILE A 66 -5.26 -21.88 15.01
CA ILE A 66 -4.48 -23.05 14.57
C ILE A 66 -3.08 -23.14 15.20
N PHE A 67 -2.56 -22.00 15.69
CA PHE A 67 -1.28 -21.92 16.40
C PHE A 67 -1.45 -21.88 17.93
N GLY A 68 -2.68 -21.98 18.44
CA GLY A 68 -2.97 -21.83 19.87
C GLY A 68 -2.75 -20.40 20.39
N LEU A 69 -2.79 -19.40 19.51
CA LEU A 69 -2.56 -17.99 19.84
C LEU A 69 -3.87 -17.22 19.80
N GLU A 70 -3.90 -16.11 20.53
CA GLU A 70 -5.03 -15.17 20.50
C GLU A 70 -5.15 -14.53 19.11
N ASN A 71 -6.41 -14.43 18.66
CA ASN A 71 -6.75 -13.75 17.42
C ASN A 71 -6.42 -12.26 17.52
N VAL A 72 -6.02 -11.67 16.41
CA VAL A 72 -5.77 -10.23 16.35
C VAL A 72 -6.93 -9.58 15.63
N GLN A 73 -7.62 -8.69 16.34
CA GLN A 73 -8.72 -7.93 15.78
C GLN A 73 -8.18 -6.91 14.77
N ALA A 74 -8.87 -6.75 13.64
CA ALA A 74 -8.58 -5.68 12.70
C ALA A 74 -8.86 -4.31 13.33
N ASP A 75 -8.03 -3.32 12.99
CA ASP A 75 -8.23 -1.94 13.43
C ASP A 75 -9.58 -1.39 12.95
N TRP A 76 -9.96 -1.75 11.71
CA TRP A 76 -11.23 -1.36 11.09
C TRP A 76 -12.04 -2.57 10.68
N ASN A 77 -13.36 -2.49 10.85
CA ASN A 77 -14.29 -3.41 10.22
C ASN A 77 -14.75 -2.89 8.85
N LYS A 78 -15.41 -3.76 8.07
CA LYS A 78 -15.94 -3.43 6.73
C LYS A 78 -16.90 -2.25 6.73
N THR A 79 -17.73 -2.12 7.75
CA THR A 79 -18.70 -1.02 7.88
C THR A 79 -18.00 0.32 8.05
N TYR A 80 -17.00 0.39 8.92
CA TYR A 80 -16.19 1.58 9.11
C TYR A 80 -15.40 1.88 7.83
N ALA A 81 -14.63 0.93 7.32
CA ALA A 81 -13.76 1.14 6.15
C ALA A 81 -14.50 1.57 4.86
N CYS A 82 -15.82 1.35 4.77
CA CYS A 82 -16.62 1.70 3.59
C CYS A 82 -17.75 2.71 3.84
N GLY A 83 -18.10 2.96 5.10
CA GLY A 83 -19.25 3.78 5.49
C GLY A 83 -19.00 5.29 5.57
N HIS A 84 -17.74 5.72 5.45
CA HIS A 84 -17.37 7.14 5.42
C HIS A 84 -16.21 7.41 4.46
N HIS A 85 -15.96 8.69 4.26
CA HIS A 85 -14.86 9.14 3.43
C HIS A 85 -13.51 9.03 4.16
N LEU A 86 -12.49 8.55 3.47
CA LEU A 86 -11.16 8.29 4.03
C LEU A 86 -10.29 9.55 4.21
N ASP A 87 -10.82 10.74 3.94
CA ASP A 87 -10.06 12.01 3.97
C ASP A 87 -9.37 12.28 5.30
N ASP A 88 -10.00 11.90 6.41
CA ASP A 88 -9.49 12.12 7.77
C ASP A 88 -8.67 10.93 8.29
N GLU A 89 -8.60 9.84 7.53
CA GLU A 89 -7.82 8.66 7.90
C GLU A 89 -6.33 8.80 7.56
N PRO A 90 -5.44 8.06 8.25
CA PRO A 90 -4.04 7.98 7.87
C PRO A 90 -3.88 7.42 6.45
N PHE A 91 -3.15 8.15 5.61
CA PHE A 91 -2.81 7.69 4.27
C PHE A 91 -1.36 8.01 3.95
N ILE A 92 -0.58 6.98 3.59
CA ILE A 92 0.87 7.09 3.50
C ILE A 92 1.34 8.21 2.56
N LEU A 93 0.70 8.37 1.38
CA LEU A 93 1.09 9.41 0.42
C LEU A 93 0.74 10.82 0.93
N LYS A 94 -0.31 10.97 1.75
CA LYS A 94 -0.65 12.23 2.43
C LYS A 94 0.41 12.59 3.46
N GLU A 95 0.95 11.62 4.18
CA GLU A 95 2.05 11.83 5.13
C GLU A 95 3.36 12.24 4.43
N PHE A 96 3.68 11.63 3.29
CA PHE A 96 4.80 12.09 2.45
C PHE A 96 4.58 13.52 1.96
N THR A 97 3.36 13.86 1.52
CA THR A 97 3.02 15.23 1.09
C THR A 97 3.25 16.25 2.21
N LYS A 98 2.81 15.94 3.44
CA LYS A 98 3.04 16.80 4.63
C LYS A 98 4.52 17.00 4.93
N LYS A 99 5.38 16.02 4.60
CA LYS A 99 6.86 16.11 4.75
C LYS A 99 7.56 16.86 3.61
N GLY A 100 6.79 17.43 2.68
CA GLY A 100 7.28 18.26 1.58
C GLY A 100 7.51 17.52 0.26
N TYR A 101 7.12 16.25 0.15
CA TYR A 101 7.20 15.51 -1.11
C TYR A 101 6.11 15.96 -2.09
N LYS A 102 6.41 15.93 -3.39
CA LYS A 102 5.40 15.96 -4.44
C LYS A 102 4.87 14.55 -4.64
N SER A 103 3.63 14.30 -4.22
CA SER A 103 3.00 12.99 -4.33
C SER A 103 2.21 12.85 -5.64
N LEU A 104 2.27 11.67 -6.25
CA LEU A 104 1.42 11.24 -7.35
C LEU A 104 0.75 9.91 -6.96
N MET A 105 -0.53 9.77 -7.30
CA MET A 105 -1.25 8.50 -7.26
C MET A 105 -1.97 8.32 -8.58
N ALA A 106 -1.79 7.15 -9.18
CA ALA A 106 -2.31 6.76 -10.47
C ALA A 106 -2.88 5.34 -10.38
N GLU A 107 -4.13 5.17 -10.79
CA GLU A 107 -4.84 3.89 -10.77
C GLU A 107 -5.28 3.53 -12.19
N ASP A 108 -5.27 2.24 -12.54
CA ASP A 108 -5.72 1.73 -13.84
C ASP A 108 -7.17 1.24 -13.83
N TRP A 109 -7.81 1.16 -12.65
CA TRP A 109 -9.17 0.69 -12.49
C TRP A 109 -10.20 1.82 -12.41
N ALA A 110 -11.27 1.74 -13.22
CA ALA A 110 -12.30 2.76 -13.34
C ALA A 110 -13.02 3.07 -12.00
N CYS A 111 -13.27 2.05 -11.17
CA CYS A 111 -13.90 2.25 -9.87
C CYS A 111 -12.90 2.59 -8.76
N GLY A 112 -11.59 2.53 -9.00
CA GLY A 112 -10.55 2.78 -7.99
C GLY A 112 -10.50 1.74 -6.86
N ALA A 113 -9.31 1.55 -6.29
CA ALA A 113 -9.05 0.55 -5.25
C ALA A 113 -9.81 0.84 -3.95
N PHE A 114 -10.03 2.11 -3.63
CA PHE A 114 -10.68 2.50 -2.38
C PHE A 114 -12.21 2.51 -2.44
N ASN A 115 -12.81 2.64 -3.63
CA ASN A 115 -14.27 2.70 -3.77
C ASN A 115 -14.88 1.33 -4.11
N TRP A 116 -14.13 0.42 -4.75
CA TRP A 116 -14.67 -0.90 -5.07
C TRP A 116 -14.90 -1.76 -3.79
N PRO A 117 -16.01 -2.52 -3.70
CA PRO A 117 -17.15 -2.56 -4.62
C PRO A 117 -18.21 -1.48 -4.36
N SER A 118 -18.36 -1.01 -3.12
CA SER A 118 -19.41 -0.04 -2.74
C SER A 118 -18.98 0.76 -1.50
N CYS A 119 -17.85 1.45 -1.61
CA CYS A 119 -17.23 2.21 -0.52
C CYS A 119 -17.07 3.66 -0.95
N PHE A 120 -17.11 4.59 0.02
CA PHE A 120 -17.09 6.02 -0.31
C PHE A 120 -15.72 6.47 -0.84
N GLY A 121 -14.63 5.84 -0.39
CA GLY A 121 -13.26 6.20 -0.75
C GLY A 121 -12.91 7.62 -0.29
N PHE A 122 -11.99 8.29 -0.99
CA PHE A 122 -11.64 9.69 -0.70
C PHE A 122 -12.62 10.66 -1.38
N LYS A 123 -13.03 11.70 -0.65
CA LYS A 123 -13.85 12.81 -1.15
C LYS A 123 -13.01 13.87 -1.87
N LYS A 124 -11.85 14.21 -1.30
CA LYS A 124 -10.85 15.11 -1.90
C LYS A 124 -9.71 14.29 -2.47
N ALA A 125 -8.99 14.86 -3.44
CA ALA A 125 -7.77 14.24 -3.95
C ALA A 125 -6.79 13.96 -2.79
N PRO A 126 -6.39 12.69 -2.56
CA PRO A 126 -5.56 12.33 -1.40
C PRO A 126 -4.07 12.69 -1.57
N VAL A 127 -3.70 13.19 -2.75
CA VAL A 127 -2.34 13.49 -3.19
C VAL A 127 -2.31 14.76 -4.05
N THR A 128 -1.13 15.35 -4.19
CA THR A 128 -0.88 16.55 -5.03
C THR A 128 -1.30 16.36 -6.49
N HIS A 129 -0.90 15.24 -7.11
CA HIS A 129 -1.29 14.89 -8.47
C HIS A 129 -2.10 13.60 -8.40
N TYR A 130 -3.37 13.66 -8.78
CA TYR A 130 -4.26 12.51 -8.74
C TYR A 130 -4.74 12.18 -10.15
N MET A 131 -4.35 11.01 -10.65
CA MET A 131 -4.76 10.51 -11.95
C MET A 131 -5.78 9.39 -11.75
N ARG A 132 -7.03 9.70 -12.09
CA ARG A 132 -8.16 8.78 -12.06
C ARG A 132 -9.05 9.06 -13.27
#